data_AF-A0A3C1T344-F1
#
_entry.id   AF-A0A3C1T344-F1
#
_cell.length_a   1.000
_cell.length_b   1.000
_cell.length_c   1.000
_cell.angle_alpha   90.00
_cell.angle_beta   90.00
_cell.angle_gamma   90.00
#
_symmetry.space_group_name_H-M   'P 1'
#
loop_
_entity.id
_entity.type
_entity.pdbx_description
1 polymer ?
#
loop_
_entity_poly.entity_id
_entity_poly.type
_entity_poly.pdbx_seq_one_letter_code
_entity_poly.pdbx_strand_id
1 'polypeptide(L)' 'MTQKAIEHEVEQLHQLLFTIEGIDNLVVAHEILDLNRYRVINNTTQLRKLIRQRELKPFVFLNCKN' A
#
# COMPACT_ATOMS: atom_id res chain seq x y z
N MET A 1 -26.47 -1.83 -22.87
CA MET A 1 -25.59 -2.66 -22.02
C MET A 1 -26.41 -3.83 -21.50
N THR A 2 -25.95 -5.07 -21.69
CA THR A 2 -26.62 -6.25 -21.12
C THR A 2 -26.17 -6.44 -19.67
N GLN A 3 -26.99 -7.07 -18.83
CA GLN A 3 -26.64 -7.30 -17.42
C GLN A 3 -25.32 -8.08 -17.27
N LYS A 4 -25.10 -9.09 -18.13
CA LYS A 4 -23.83 -9.84 -18.20
C LYS A 4 -22.61 -8.96 -18.53
N ALA A 5 -22.77 -7.95 -19.38
CA ALA A 5 -21.68 -7.03 -19.70
C ALA A 5 -21.32 -6.18 -18.47
N ILE A 6 -22.31 -5.72 -17.71
CA ILE A 6 -22.06 -4.95 -16.47
C ILE A 6 -21.35 -5.82 -15.43
N GLU A 7 -21.80 -7.06 -15.23
CA GLU A 7 -21.16 -8.01 -14.30
C GLU A 7 -19.69 -8.25 -14.66
N HIS A 8 -19.39 -8.39 -15.95
CA HIS A 8 -18.02 -8.58 -16.43
C HIS A 8 -17.12 -7.37 -16.13
N GLU A 9 -17.58 -6.15 -16.41
CA GLU A 9 -16.84 -4.92 -16.12
C GLU A 9 -16.59 -4.75 -14.62
N VAL A 10 -17.58 -5.08 -13.78
CA VAL A 10 -17.44 -5.04 -12.31
C VAL A 10 -16.38 -6.03 -11.83
N GLU A 11 -16.35 -7.24 -12.39
CA GLU A 11 -15.35 -8.24 -12.03
C GLU A 11 -13.93 -7.82 -12.45
N GLN A 12 -13.79 -7.22 -13.63
CA GLN A 12 -12.50 -6.66 -14.08
C GLN A 12 -12.01 -5.53 -13.17
N LEU A 13 -12.90 -4.61 -12.80
CA LEU A 13 -12.58 -3.54 -11.85
C LEU A 13 -12.19 -4.11 -10.49
N HIS A 14 -12.91 -5.11 -10.00
CA HIS A 14 -12.58 -5.76 -8.74
C HIS A 14 -11.19 -6.40 -8.79
N GLN A 15 -10.86 -7.13 -9.85
CA GLN A 15 -9.53 -7.73 -10.01
C GLN A 15 -8.42 -6.69 -10.08
N LEU A 16 -8.65 -5.59 -10.81
CA LEU A 16 -7.69 -4.49 -10.92
C LEU A 16 -7.43 -3.87 -9.54
N LEU A 17 -8.48 -3.45 -8.84
CA LEU A 17 -8.40 -2.84 -7.51
C LEU A 17 -7.74 -3.80 -6.51
N PHE A 18 -8.18 -5.06 -6.48
CA PHE A 18 -7.60 -6.08 -5.62
C PHE A 18 -6.10 -6.27 -5.86
N THR A 19 -5.68 -6.24 -7.13
CA THR A 19 -4.27 -6.38 -7.48
C THR A 19 -3.47 -5.16 -7.04
N ILE A 20 -3.90 -3.95 -7.37
CA ILE A 20 -3.12 -2.73 -7.11
C ILE A 20 -3.11 -2.31 -5.64
N GLU A 21 -4.22 -2.50 -4.91
CA GLU A 21 -4.35 -2.11 -3.50
C GLU A 21 -3.75 -3.15 -2.54
N GLY A 22 -3.26 -4.26 -3.10
CA GLY A 22 -2.55 -5.28 -2.33
C GLY A 22 -1.40 -4.69 -1.52
N ILE A 23 -1.28 -5.16 -0.27
CA ILE A 23 -0.22 -4.74 0.66
C ILE A 23 1.18 -4.91 0.05
N ASP A 24 1.35 -5.89 -0.84
CA ASP A 24 2.62 -6.17 -1.51
C ASP A 24 3.03 -5.01 -2.43
N ASN A 25 2.09 -4.44 -3.20
CA ASN A 25 2.35 -3.29 -4.06
C ASN A 25 2.59 -2.02 -3.25
N LEU A 26 1.80 -1.83 -2.18
CA LEU A 26 1.98 -0.69 -1.27
C LEU A 26 3.38 -0.68 -0.65
N VAL A 27 3.87 -1.84 -0.21
CA VAL A 27 5.19 -2.00 0.41
C VAL A 27 6.35 -1.76 -0.57
N VAL A 28 6.16 -2.03 -1.87
CA VAL A 28 7.19 -1.76 -2.90
C VAL A 28 7.28 -0.25 -3.20
N ALA A 29 6.14 0.42 -3.31
CA ALA A 29 6.06 1.84 -3.65
C ALA A 29 6.45 2.79 -2.50
N HIS A 30 6.43 2.31 -1.26
CA HIS A 30 6.65 3.14 -0.08
C HIS A 30 8.00 2.89 0.60
N GLU A 31 8.45 3.88 1.36
CA GLU A 31 9.54 3.81 2.32
C GLU A 31 9.13 4.43 3.66
N ILE A 32 9.85 4.08 4.72
CA ILE A 32 9.63 4.66 6.04
C ILE A 32 10.69 5.72 6.29
N LEU A 33 10.26 6.93 6.61
CA LEU A 33 11.12 8.00 7.13
C LEU A 33 11.04 7.98 8.65
N ASP A 34 12.09 7.50 9.31
CA ASP A 34 12.22 7.55 10.76
C ASP A 34 13.13 8.72 11.14
N LEU A 35 12.52 9.88 11.45
CA LEU A 35 13.27 11.07 11.83
C LEU A 35 13.79 11.00 13.27
N ASN A 36 13.25 10.11 14.12
CA ASN A 36 13.80 9.90 15.46
C ASN A 36 15.21 9.31 15.39
N ARG A 37 15.47 8.54 14.34
CA ARG A 37 16.76 7.86 14.09
C ARG A 37 17.52 8.42 12.90
N TYR A 38 16.96 9.41 12.21
CA TYR A 38 17.49 9.99 10.97
C TYR A 38 17.82 8.93 9.91
N ARG A 39 16.87 8.02 9.65
CA ARG A 39 17.07 6.91 8.69
C ARG A 39 15.86 6.73 7.77
N VAL A 40 16.16 6.28 6.56
CA VAL A 40 15.18 5.80 5.59
C VAL A 40 15.19 4.28 5.60
N ILE A 41 14.03 3.65 5.75
CA ILE A 41 13.88 2.20 5.82
C ILE A 41 13.08 1.72 4.61
N ASN A 42 13.73 0.87 3.80
CA ASN A 42 13.16 0.25 2.61
C ASN A 42 12.86 -1.25 2.79
N ASN A 43 12.94 -1.74 4.03
CA ASN A 43 12.73 -3.15 4.33
C ASN A 43 11.24 -3.49 4.24
N THR A 44 10.89 -4.41 3.33
CA THR A 44 9.51 -4.81 3.02
C THR A 44 8.78 -5.41 4.22
N THR A 45 9.47 -6.19 5.06
CA THR A 45 8.89 -6.76 6.28
C THR A 45 8.55 -5.68 7.30
N GLN A 46 9.43 -4.68 7.46
CA GLN A 46 9.19 -3.56 8.37
C GLN A 46 8.06 -2.65 7.86
N LEU A 47 8.04 -2.35 6.57
CA LEU A 47 6.94 -1.62 5.90
C LEU A 47 5.60 -2.33 6.10
N ARG A 48 5.53 -3.63 5.83
CA ARG A 48 4.30 -4.42 6.04
C ARG A 48 3.83 -4.35 7.49
N LYS A 49 4.75 -4.43 8.44
CA LYS A 49 4.43 -4.34 9.87
C LYS A 49 3.93 -2.94 10.22
N LEU A 50 4.56 -1.89 9.71
CA LEU A 50 4.22 -0.50 9.98
C LEU A 50 2.87 -0.12 9.38
N ILE A 51 2.59 -0.49 8.13
CA ILE A 51 1.32 -0.20 7.46
C ILE A 51 0.13 -0.86 8.18
N ARG A 52 0.35 -2.03 8.78
CA ARG A 52 -0.67 -2.73 9.58
C ARG A 52 -0.86 -2.13 10.98
N GLN A 53 -0.01 -1.19 11.40
CA GLN A 53 -0.21 -0.51 12.68
C GLN A 53 -1.29 0.55 12.53
N ARG A 54 -2.19 0.60 13.52
CA ARG A 54 -3.26 1.59 13.59
C ARG A 54 -2.73 3.02 13.78
N GLU A 55 -1.61 3.14 14.49
CA GLU A 55 -0.98 4.42 14.81
C GLU A 55 0.52 4.34 14.58
N LEU A 56 1.06 5.39 13.95
CA LEU A 56 2.49 5.56 13.77
C LEU A 56 3.08 6.28 14.98
N LYS A 57 4.34 5.96 15.28
CA LYS A 57 5.09 6.73 16.27
C LYS A 57 5.27 8.17 15.75
N PRO A 58 5.30 9.18 16.64
CA PRO A 58 5.65 10.53 16.27
C PRO A 58 6.95 10.55 15.45
N PHE A 59 6.97 11.37 14.41
CA PHE A 59 8.11 11.54 13.50
C PHE A 59 8.54 10.28 12.71
N VAL A 60 7.63 9.31 12.59
CA VAL A 60 7.74 8.19 11.64
C VAL A 60 6.69 8.36 10.55
N PHE A 61 7.13 8.43 9.30
CA PHE A 61 6.25 8.68 8.15
C PHE A 61 6.37 7.58 7.11
N LEU A 62 5.28 7.32 6.40
CA LEU A 62 5.29 6.58 5.14
C LEU A 62 5.44 7.59 4.00
N ASN A 63 6.50 7.43 3.21
CA ASN A 63 6.76 8.24 2.03
C ASN A 63 6.56 7.40 0.77
N CYS A 64 5.88 7.96 -0.23
CA CYS A 64 5.78 7.35 -1.56
C CYS A 64 7.04 7.73 -2.35
N LYS A 65 7.66 6.76 -3.05
CA LYS A 65 8.89 6.98 -3.82
C LYS A 65 8.67 7.63 -5.20
N ASN A 66 7.42 7.91 -5.55
CA ASN A 66 6.99 8.31 -6.89
C ASN A 66 6.89 9.83 -7.02
#